data_AF-L1QLC6-F1
#
_entry.id   AF-L1QLC6-F1
#
_cell.length_a   1.000
_cell.length_b   1.000
_cell.length_c   1.000
_cell.angle_alpha   90.00
_cell.angle_beta   90.00
_cell.angle_gamma   90.00
#
_symmetry.space_group_name_H-M   'P 1'
#
loop_
_entity.id
_entity.type
_entity.pdbx_description
1 polymer ?
#
loop_
_entity_poly.entity_id
_entity_poly.type
_entity_poly.pdbx_seq_one_letter_code
_entity_poly.pdbx_strand_id
1 'polypeptide(L)'
;MENKMFCFQCQETAGCTGCTKFGVCGKSPELANMQDLLIYVTKGLSEVTTRLRREGKKIEKELNHFITLNLFTTITNANFDNEVFYSRVKETLRIKEELIDKLGNKENLSEAALWNANSNEDMHKKAGLLEKIKNAVAGSKGS
;
A
#
# COMPACT_ATOMS: atom_id res chain seq x y z
N MET A 1 -18.52 17.22 -2.55
CA MET A 1 -18.83 15.87 -2.05
C MET A 1 -17.55 15.26 -1.52
N GLU A 2 -17.59 14.65 -0.35
CA GLU A 2 -16.44 13.94 0.21
C GLU A 2 -16.27 12.60 -0.55
N ASN A 3 -15.08 12.37 -1.10
CA ASN A 3 -14.69 11.08 -1.65
C ASN A 3 -14.45 10.12 -0.48
N LYS A 4 -14.81 8.83 -0.64
CA LYS A 4 -14.55 7.77 0.36
C LYS A 4 -13.39 6.85 -0.04
N MET A 5 -12.99 6.94 -1.30
CA MET A 5 -11.90 6.23 -1.95
C MET A 5 -11.50 7.02 -3.20
N PHE A 6 -10.41 6.64 -3.84
CA PHE A 6 -10.12 7.05 -5.21
C PHE A 6 -9.43 5.90 -5.94
N CYS A 7 -10.04 5.33 -6.98
CA CYS A 7 -9.43 4.26 -7.77
C CYS A 7 -9.71 4.45 -9.27
N PHE A 8 -8.68 4.42 -10.09
CA PHE A 8 -8.74 4.70 -11.53
C PHE A 8 -7.96 3.68 -12.39
N GLN A 9 -7.65 2.51 -11.82
CA GLN A 9 -6.68 1.58 -12.41
C GLN A 9 -7.24 0.78 -13.60
N CYS A 10 -8.57 0.62 -13.69
CA CYS A 10 -9.22 -0.13 -14.74
C CYS A 10 -9.91 0.79 -15.75
N GLN A 11 -10.10 0.28 -16.96
CA GLN A 11 -10.77 1.00 -18.05
C GLN A 11 -12.22 1.36 -17.70
N GLU A 12 -12.91 0.53 -16.91
CA GLU A 12 -14.30 0.72 -16.50
C GLU A 12 -14.50 1.72 -15.34
N THR A 13 -13.46 2.48 -14.96
CA THR A 13 -13.58 3.44 -13.84
C THR A 13 -14.72 4.44 -14.07
N ALA A 14 -15.43 4.82 -13.00
CA ALA A 14 -16.59 5.70 -13.09
C ALA A 14 -16.26 7.00 -13.85
N GLY A 15 -17.04 7.28 -14.89
CA GLY A 15 -16.90 8.46 -15.74
C GLY A 15 -15.53 8.62 -16.40
N CYS A 16 -14.77 7.53 -16.57
CA CYS A 16 -13.39 7.55 -17.08
C CYS A 16 -12.42 8.46 -16.30
N THR A 17 -12.75 8.78 -15.04
CA THR A 17 -11.96 9.70 -14.20
C THR A 17 -11.51 9.04 -12.90
N GLY A 18 -12.41 8.33 -12.21
CA GLY A 18 -12.09 7.71 -10.92
C GLY A 18 -13.32 7.26 -10.15
N CYS A 19 -13.26 6.06 -9.57
CA CYS A 19 -14.24 5.57 -8.62
C CYS A 19 -14.03 6.26 -7.25
N THR A 20 -15.01 7.05 -6.79
CA THR A 20 -14.90 7.85 -5.56
C THR A 20 -15.81 7.43 -4.40
N LYS A 21 -16.87 6.66 -4.69
CA LYS A 21 -17.85 6.17 -3.68
C LYS A 21 -17.88 4.65 -3.58
N PHE A 22 -17.70 3.97 -4.71
CA PHE A 22 -17.63 2.52 -4.83
C PHE A 22 -16.99 2.19 -6.19
N GLY A 23 -16.27 1.07 -6.29
CA GLY A 23 -15.70 0.61 -7.55
C GLY A 23 -16.77 0.04 -8.48
N VAL A 24 -16.70 0.36 -9.77
CA VAL A 24 -17.57 -0.28 -10.80
C VAL A 24 -17.39 -1.79 -10.81
N CYS A 25 -16.18 -2.27 -10.50
CA CYS A 25 -15.84 -3.68 -10.32
C CYS A 25 -16.36 -4.32 -9.01
N GLY A 26 -17.13 -3.60 -8.19
CA GLY A 26 -17.64 -4.09 -6.91
C GLY A 26 -16.73 -3.87 -5.70
N LYS A 27 -15.59 -3.18 -5.86
CA LYS A 27 -14.65 -2.89 -4.77
C LYS A 27 -15.24 -1.86 -3.79
N SER A 28 -15.31 -2.21 -2.51
CA SER A 28 -15.75 -1.28 -1.46
C SER A 28 -14.69 -0.22 -1.13
N PRO A 29 -15.07 0.95 -0.58
CA PRO A 29 -14.10 1.97 -0.16
C PRO A 29 -13.11 1.47 0.87
N GLU A 30 -13.56 0.67 1.84
CA GLU A 30 -12.69 0.07 2.86
C GLU A 30 -11.63 -0.83 2.22
N LEU A 31 -12.05 -1.72 1.33
CA LEU A 31 -11.14 -2.61 0.59
C LEU A 31 -10.16 -1.82 -0.28
N ALA A 32 -10.62 -0.76 -0.94
CA ALA A 32 -9.75 0.12 -1.73
C ALA A 32 -8.69 0.81 -0.87
N ASN A 33 -9.08 1.30 0.31
CA ASN A 33 -8.18 1.98 1.24
C ASN A 33 -7.16 0.99 1.85
N MET A 34 -7.56 -0.26 2.11
CA MET A 34 -6.65 -1.31 2.54
C MET A 34 -5.68 -1.75 1.43
N GLN A 35 -6.11 -1.77 0.16
CA GLN A 35 -5.21 -1.97 -0.98
C GLN A 35 -4.19 -0.85 -1.11
N ASP A 36 -4.62 0.41 -0.93
CA ASP A 36 -3.72 1.57 -0.91
C ASP A 36 -2.70 1.46 0.24
N LEU A 37 -3.12 1.03 1.42
CA LEU A 37 -2.22 0.78 2.55
C LEU A 37 -1.21 -0.32 2.25
N LEU A 38 -1.65 -1.44 1.67
CA LEU A 38 -0.75 -2.54 1.27
C LEU A 38 0.31 -2.06 0.28
N ILE A 39 -0.07 -1.26 -0.71
CA ILE A 39 0.89 -0.64 -1.64
C ILE A 39 1.86 0.28 -0.91
N TYR A 40 1.36 1.12 0.02
CA TYR A 40 2.19 2.03 0.80
C TYR A 40 3.27 1.28 1.58
N VAL A 41 2.90 0.26 2.37
CA VAL A 41 3.90 -0.50 3.16
C VAL A 41 4.82 -1.34 2.26
N THR A 42 4.33 -1.83 1.11
CA THR A 42 5.14 -2.56 0.13
C THR A 42 6.20 -1.65 -0.51
N LYS A 43 5.91 -0.37 -0.74
CA LYS A 43 6.91 0.62 -1.16
C LYS A 43 7.99 0.81 -0.08
N GLY A 44 7.59 0.92 1.18
CA GLY A 44 8.53 0.98 2.31
C GLY A 44 9.45 -0.24 2.40
N LEU A 45 8.89 -1.45 2.29
CA LEU A 45 9.67 -2.69 2.21
C LEU A 45 10.62 -2.71 1.00
N SER A 46 10.16 -2.25 -0.16
CA SER A 46 10.97 -2.21 -1.39
C SER A 46 12.15 -1.24 -1.25
N GLU A 47 11.98 -0.10 -0.60
CA GLU A 47 13.07 0.82 -0.27
C GLU A 47 14.12 0.14 0.61
N VAL A 48 13.71 -0.51 1.70
CA VAL A 48 14.62 -1.20 2.62
C VAL A 48 15.41 -2.29 1.90
N THR A 49 14.74 -3.16 1.11
CA THR A 49 15.46 -4.17 0.32
C THR A 49 16.42 -3.55 -0.70
N THR A 50 16.07 -2.41 -1.28
CA THR A 50 16.96 -1.69 -2.22
C THR A 50 18.18 -1.14 -1.52
N ARG A 51 18.02 -0.58 -0.32
CA ARG A 51 19.13 -0.09 0.52
C ARG A 51 20.06 -1.23 0.95
N LEU A 52 19.51 -2.35 1.41
CA LEU A 52 20.28 -3.55 1.75
C LEU A 52 21.12 -4.06 0.57
N ARG A 53 20.56 -4.09 -0.64
CA ARG A 53 21.31 -4.45 -1.86
C ARG A 53 22.45 -3.47 -2.14
N ARG A 54 22.26 -2.17 -1.91
CA ARG A 54 23.33 -1.15 -2.04
C ARG A 54 24.45 -1.31 -1.02
N GLU A 55 24.14 -1.85 0.16
CA GLU A 55 25.13 -2.24 1.18
C GLU A 55 25.79 -3.60 0.89
N GLY A 56 25.49 -4.23 -0.25
CA GLY A 56 26.06 -5.54 -0.64
C GLY A 56 25.37 -6.74 0.03
N LYS A 57 24.24 -6.54 0.72
CA LYS A 57 23.51 -7.63 1.38
C LYS A 57 22.60 -8.35 0.38
N LYS A 58 22.60 -9.68 0.44
CA LYS A 58 21.74 -10.52 -0.40
C LYS A 58 20.29 -10.47 0.10
N ILE A 59 19.35 -10.41 -0.84
CA ILE A 59 17.93 -10.52 -0.57
C ILE A 59 17.42 -11.85 -1.14
N GLU A 60 16.78 -12.65 -0.29
CA GLU A 60 16.26 -13.95 -0.68
C GLU A 60 15.17 -13.84 -1.76
N LYS A 61 15.08 -14.87 -2.61
CA LYS A 61 14.17 -14.87 -3.76
C LYS A 61 12.70 -14.85 -3.30
N GLU A 62 12.42 -15.50 -2.20
CA GLU A 62 11.12 -15.60 -1.54
C GLU A 62 10.61 -14.22 -1.14
N LEU A 63 11.50 -13.33 -0.69
CA LEU A 63 11.13 -11.96 -0.37
C LEU A 63 10.77 -11.14 -1.62
N ASN A 64 11.50 -11.34 -2.72
CA ASN A 64 11.13 -10.72 -4.01
C ASN A 64 9.76 -11.22 -4.46
N HIS A 65 9.51 -12.53 -4.35
CA HIS A 65 8.23 -13.13 -4.69
C HIS A 65 7.09 -12.60 -3.80
N PHE A 66 7.34 -12.43 -2.50
CA PHE A 66 6.38 -11.85 -1.57
C PHE A 66 5.97 -10.43 -1.97
N ILE A 67 6.92 -9.58 -2.35
CA ILE A 67 6.65 -8.23 -2.88
C ILE A 67 5.81 -8.30 -4.16
N THR A 68 6.15 -9.19 -5.10
CA THR A 68 5.36 -9.40 -6.32
C THR A 68 3.93 -9.84 -6.01
N LEU A 69 3.74 -10.72 -5.03
CA LEU A 69 2.43 -11.21 -4.63
C LEU A 69 1.59 -10.12 -3.95
N ASN A 70 2.21 -9.21 -3.17
CA ASN A 70 1.52 -8.03 -2.66
C ASN A 70 0.97 -7.18 -3.79
N LEU A 71 1.77 -6.90 -4.83
CA LEU A 71 1.31 -6.15 -6.01
C LEU A 71 0.18 -6.89 -6.72
N PHE A 72 0.33 -8.20 -6.96
CA PHE A 72 -0.67 -9.01 -7.63
C PHE A 72 -2.01 -9.00 -6.90
N THR A 73 -2.00 -9.07 -5.56
CA THR A 73 -3.22 -9.08 -4.72
C THR A 73 -4.03 -7.78 -4.86
N THR A 74 -3.41 -6.69 -5.34
CA THR A 74 -4.07 -5.38 -5.53
C THR A 74 -4.60 -5.15 -6.96
N ILE A 75 -4.36 -6.08 -7.89
CA ILE A 75 -4.90 -6.02 -9.25
C ILE A 75 -6.43 -6.13 -9.22
N THR A 76 -7.09 -5.52 -10.21
CA THR A 76 -8.54 -5.57 -10.38
C THR A 76 -9.06 -7.00 -10.37
N ASN A 77 -10.12 -7.26 -9.59
CA ASN A 77 -10.78 -8.57 -9.43
C ASN A 77 -9.92 -9.71 -8.87
N ALA A 78 -8.74 -9.42 -8.31
CA ALA A 78 -7.87 -10.46 -7.76
C ALA A 78 -8.33 -10.97 -6.39
N ASN A 79 -8.77 -10.07 -5.49
CA ASN A 79 -9.19 -10.44 -4.14
C ASN A 79 -10.17 -9.41 -3.54
N PHE A 80 -11.22 -9.90 -2.89
CA PHE A 80 -12.26 -9.10 -2.25
C PHE A 80 -12.39 -9.36 -0.73
N ASP A 81 -11.50 -10.18 -0.16
CA ASP A 81 -11.48 -10.50 1.26
C ASP A 81 -10.58 -9.51 2.03
N ASN A 82 -11.17 -8.73 2.92
CA ASN A 82 -10.48 -7.74 3.76
C ASN A 82 -9.40 -8.38 4.66
N GLU A 83 -9.62 -9.60 5.18
CA GLU A 83 -8.68 -10.27 6.09
C GLU A 83 -7.36 -10.63 5.41
N VAL A 84 -7.40 -10.90 4.11
CA VAL A 84 -6.19 -11.08 3.30
C VAL A 84 -5.36 -9.80 3.28
N PHE A 85 -5.98 -8.61 3.23
CA PHE A 85 -5.23 -7.36 3.24
C PHE A 85 -4.66 -7.04 4.62
N TYR A 86 -5.40 -7.26 5.70
CA TYR A 86 -4.86 -7.08 7.06
C TYR A 86 -3.66 -8.00 7.31
N SER A 87 -3.79 -9.29 7.01
CA SER A 87 -2.70 -10.26 7.20
C SER A 87 -1.46 -9.90 6.38
N ARG A 88 -1.64 -9.53 5.10
CA ARG A 88 -0.50 -9.11 4.26
C ARG A 88 0.15 -7.81 4.72
N VAL A 89 -0.63 -6.83 5.18
CA VAL A 89 -0.06 -5.58 5.75
C VAL A 89 0.77 -5.91 6.99
N LYS A 90 0.24 -6.68 7.94
CA LYS A 90 0.96 -7.10 9.16
C LYS A 90 2.27 -7.80 8.82
N GLU A 91 2.22 -8.77 7.91
CA GLU A 91 3.40 -9.52 7.51
C GLU A 91 4.44 -8.63 6.79
N THR A 92 3.97 -7.70 5.94
CA THR A 92 4.85 -6.74 5.27
C THR A 92 5.55 -5.82 6.27
N LEU A 93 4.83 -5.36 7.30
CA LEU A 93 5.38 -4.53 8.38
C LEU A 93 6.43 -5.29 9.20
N ARG A 94 6.11 -6.53 9.62
CA ARG A 94 7.03 -7.42 10.35
C ARG A 94 8.33 -7.63 9.59
N ILE A 95 8.25 -8.06 8.33
CA ILE A 95 9.43 -8.28 7.48
C ILE A 95 10.22 -6.98 7.30
N LYS A 96 9.55 -5.86 7.06
CA LYS A 96 10.20 -4.56 6.87
C LYS A 96 11.00 -4.15 8.11
N GLU A 97 10.44 -4.31 9.30
CA GLU A 97 11.12 -4.01 10.57
C GLU A 97 12.38 -4.87 10.76
N GLU A 98 12.27 -6.19 10.55
CA GLU A 98 13.40 -7.12 10.60
C GLU A 98 14.53 -6.77 9.63
N LEU A 99 14.19 -6.20 8.47
CA LEU A 99 15.16 -5.80 7.47
C LEU A 99 15.76 -4.42 7.74
N ILE A 100 15.02 -3.52 8.39
CA ILE A 100 15.56 -2.23 8.83
C ILE A 100 16.66 -2.45 9.86
N ASP A 101 16.52 -3.43 10.74
CA ASP A 101 17.58 -3.78 11.71
C ASP A 101 18.85 -4.34 11.07
N LYS A 102 18.73 -4.82 9.83
CA LYS A 102 19.86 -5.22 9.01
C LYS A 102 20.48 -4.07 8.24
N LEU A 103 19.97 -2.84 8.26
CA LEU A 103 20.63 -1.72 7.58
C LEU A 103 21.82 -1.20 8.38
N GLY A 104 22.94 -0.98 7.69
CA GLY A 104 24.11 -0.29 8.24
C GLY A 104 23.88 1.22 8.37
N ASN A 105 23.11 1.82 7.46
CA ASN A 105 22.69 3.22 7.54
C ASN A 105 21.15 3.32 7.47
N LYS A 106 20.53 3.81 8.56
CA LYS A 106 19.07 4.02 8.70
C LYS A 106 18.62 5.47 8.43
N GLU A 107 19.52 6.36 8.03
CA GLU A 107 19.19 7.76 7.71
C GLU A 107 18.38 7.87 6.42
N ASN A 108 17.54 8.91 6.38
CA ASN A 108 16.74 9.32 5.22
C ASN A 108 15.81 8.22 4.68
N LEU A 109 15.35 7.32 5.56
CA LEU A 109 14.29 6.37 5.22
C LEU A 109 12.97 7.12 5.05
N SER A 110 12.17 6.74 4.04
CA SER A 110 10.87 7.37 3.83
C SER A 110 9.90 7.11 4.98
N GLU A 111 8.83 7.92 5.07
CA GLU A 111 7.74 7.67 6.01
C GLU A 111 7.15 6.26 5.83
N ALA A 112 7.09 5.73 4.60
CA ALA A 112 6.61 4.38 4.35
C ALA A 112 7.56 3.31 4.91
N ALA A 113 8.88 3.54 4.82
CA ALA A 113 9.88 2.68 5.42
C ALA A 113 9.83 2.73 6.96
N LEU A 114 9.46 3.87 7.56
CA LEU A 114 9.46 4.04 9.02
C LEU A 114 8.12 3.73 9.71
N TRP A 115 6.99 3.92 9.03
CA TRP A 115 5.67 3.76 9.63
C TRP A 115 5.36 2.30 10.00
N ASN A 116 4.75 2.07 11.16
CA ASN A 116 4.33 0.76 11.65
C ASN A 116 2.93 0.84 12.29
N ALA A 117 2.29 -0.30 12.54
CA ALA A 117 0.97 -0.39 13.14
C ALA A 117 0.92 -1.53 14.17
N ASN A 118 0.31 -1.26 15.32
CA ASN A 118 0.16 -2.24 16.40
C ASN A 118 -1.26 -2.84 16.45
N SER A 119 -2.19 -2.25 15.71
CA SER A 119 -3.60 -2.64 15.68
C SER A 119 -4.22 -2.44 14.31
N ASN A 120 -5.37 -3.07 14.06
CA ASN A 120 -6.16 -2.77 12.86
C ASN A 120 -6.66 -1.30 12.88
N GLU A 121 -6.86 -0.72 14.06
CA GLU A 121 -7.24 0.70 14.19
C GLU A 121 -6.16 1.64 13.64
N ASP A 122 -4.87 1.36 13.92
CA ASP A 122 -3.75 2.12 13.36
C ASP A 122 -3.71 2.02 11.84
N MET A 123 -3.98 0.83 11.30
CA MET A 123 -4.09 0.59 9.86
C MET A 123 -5.20 1.42 9.25
N HIS A 124 -6.39 1.43 9.85
CA HIS A 124 -7.50 2.26 9.39
C HIS A 124 -7.19 3.76 9.44
N LYS A 125 -6.55 4.24 10.51
CA LYS A 125 -6.13 5.65 10.63
C LYS A 125 -5.17 6.03 9.51
N LYS A 126 -4.16 5.20 9.24
CA LYS A 126 -3.21 5.45 8.15
C LYS A 126 -3.87 5.35 6.78
N ALA A 127 -4.71 4.35 6.56
CA ALA A 127 -5.46 4.19 5.31
C ALA A 127 -6.35 5.40 5.03
N GLY A 128 -7.06 5.91 6.04
CA GLY A 128 -7.86 7.14 5.93
C GLY A 128 -7.01 8.40 5.67
N LEU A 129 -5.79 8.48 6.21
CA LEU A 129 -4.87 9.58 5.87
C LEU A 129 -4.40 9.49 4.40
N LEU A 130 -4.04 8.29 3.94
CA LEU A 130 -3.62 8.07 2.55
C LEU A 130 -4.75 8.41 1.56
N GLU A 131 -5.98 8.05 1.91
CA GLU A 131 -7.20 8.38 1.15
C GLU A 131 -7.36 9.91 0.99
N LYS A 132 -7.25 10.67 2.08
CA LYS A 132 -7.31 12.14 2.06
C LYS A 132 -6.21 12.76 1.20
N ILE A 133 -4.97 12.27 1.33
CA ILE A 133 -3.83 12.74 0.53
C ILE A 133 -4.09 12.47 -0.96
N LYS A 134 -4.53 11.25 -1.29
CA LYS A 134 -4.83 10.84 -2.66
C LYS A 134 -5.92 11.71 -3.29
N ASN A 135 -6.97 12.02 -2.53
CA ASN A 135 -8.04 12.91 -2.98
C ASN A 135 -7.57 14.35 -3.20
N ALA A 136 -6.74 14.89 -2.31
CA ALA A 136 -6.20 16.24 -2.47
C ALA A 136 -5.37 16.36 -3.76
N VAL A 137 -4.58 15.33 -4.08
CA VAL A 137 -3.75 15.29 -5.30
C VAL A 137 -4.57 14.99 -6.56
N ALA A 138 -5.63 14.18 -6.46
CA ALA A 138 -6.51 13.89 -7.59
C ALA A 138 -7.43 15.07 -7.92
N GLY A 139 -7.91 15.80 -6.91
CA GLY A 139 -8.78 16.97 -7.06
C GLY A 139 -8.09 18.20 -7.65
N SER A 140 -6.76 18.31 -7.54
CA SER A 140 -5.99 19.42 -8.11
C SER A 140 -5.71 19.30 -9.61
N LYS A 141 -6.06 18.17 -10.25
CA LYS A 141 -5.90 17.96 -11.70
C LYS A 141 -7.16 18.28 -12.51
N GLY A 142 -8.20 18.80 -11.86
CA GLY A 142 -9.53 19.04 -12.46
C GLY A 142 -9.98 20.49 -12.51
N SER A 143 -9.06 21.46 -12.40
CA SER A 143 -9.31 22.90 -12.57
C SER A 143 -8.47 23.46 -13.70
#